data_AF-A0A7R9S4R1-F1
#
_entry.id   AF-A0A7R9S4R1-F1
#
_cell.length_a   1.000
_cell.length_b   1.000
_cell.length_c   1.000
_cell.angle_alpha   90.00
_cell.angle_beta   90.00
_cell.angle_gamma   90.00
#
_symmetry.space_group_name_H-M   'P 1'
#
loop_
_entity.id
_entity.type
_entity.pdbx_description
1 polymer ?
#
loop_
_entity_poly.entity_id
_entity_poly.type
_entity_poly.pdbx_seq_one_letter_code
_entity_poly.pdbx_strand_id
1 'polypeptide(L)'
;PQFVLWIFIYVFIFPLLKLNFSMNNYLEMMLQLNTFDRNREIEKLRKSMKFEDWVEQSLAAAVNAFYLPEKNEIDITASILQGIMFNKTRPKYLSFGGIGFVIA
;
A
#
# COMPACT_ATOMS: atom_id res chain seq x y z
N PRO A 1 15.38 -12.72 -5.34
CA PRO A 1 15.17 -13.97 -6.13
C PRO A 1 14.17 -13.68 -7.26
N GLN A 2 14.27 -14.37 -8.41
CA GLN A 2 13.48 -14.12 -9.63
C GLN A 2 11.98 -13.87 -9.34
N PHE A 3 11.39 -14.63 -8.42
CA PHE A 3 10.01 -14.54 -7.99
C PHE A 3 9.56 -13.13 -7.50
N VAL A 4 10.41 -12.40 -6.78
CA VAL A 4 10.10 -11.06 -6.28
C VAL A 4 10.02 -10.04 -7.42
N LEU A 5 10.88 -10.20 -8.44
CA LEU A 5 10.83 -9.37 -9.66
C LEU A 5 9.55 -9.61 -10.45
N TRP A 6 9.11 -10.88 -10.57
CA TRP A 6 7.85 -11.22 -11.24
C TRP A 6 6.65 -10.61 -10.52
N ILE A 7 6.58 -10.69 -9.18
CA ILE A 7 5.54 -10.02 -8.40
C ILE A 7 5.57 -8.51 -8.65
N PHE A 8 6.74 -7.90 -8.59
CA PHE A 8 6.86 -6.45 -8.76
C PHE A 8 6.35 -5.99 -10.13
N ILE A 9 6.70 -6.72 -11.20
CA ILE A 9 6.26 -6.41 -12.56
C ILE A 9 4.74 -6.59 -12.72
N TYR A 10 4.18 -7.71 -12.24
CA TYR A 10 2.75 -8.00 -12.45
C TYR A 10 1.82 -7.18 -11.56
N VAL A 11 2.24 -6.89 -10.33
CA VAL A 11 1.41 -6.15 -9.36
C VAL A 11 1.49 -4.64 -9.60
N PHE A 12 2.68 -4.10 -9.90
CA PHE A 12 2.87 -2.64 -9.95
C PHE A 12 3.02 -2.09 -11.38
N ILE A 13 3.65 -2.81 -12.32
CA ILE A 13 3.98 -2.26 -13.65
C ILE A 13 2.87 -2.51 -14.68
N PHE A 14 2.32 -3.73 -14.73
CA PHE A 14 1.30 -4.10 -15.72
C PHE A 14 0.02 -3.24 -15.70
N PRO A 15 -0.52 -2.83 -14.53
CA PRO A 15 -1.68 -1.94 -14.47
C PRO A 15 -1.41 -0.55 -15.07
N LEU A 16 -0.18 -0.05 -14.92
CA LEU A 16 0.24 1.28 -15.37
C LEU A 16 0.41 1.37 -16.89
N LEU A 17 0.58 0.25 -17.60
CA LEU A 17 0.66 0.21 -19.07
C LEU A 17 -0.63 0.67 -19.77
N LYS A 18 -1.76 0.72 -19.05
CA LYS A 18 -3.04 1.25 -19.58
C LYS A 18 -3.11 2.78 -19.60
N LEU A 19 -2.12 3.48 -19.03
CA LEU A 19 -2.09 4.94 -18.90
C LEU A 19 -1.08 5.53 -19.89
N ASN A 20 -1.45 6.62 -20.55
CA ASN A 20 -0.58 7.33 -21.50
C ASN A 20 -0.19 8.68 -20.92
N PHE A 21 0.94 8.70 -20.20
CA PHE A 21 1.42 9.91 -19.54
C PHE A 21 2.17 10.83 -20.50
N SER A 22 1.63 12.02 -20.73
CA SER A 22 2.36 13.13 -21.36
C SER A 22 2.89 14.06 -20.26
N MET A 23 4.22 14.25 -20.19
CA MET A 23 4.86 15.16 -19.21
C MET A 23 4.34 16.61 -19.32
N ASN A 24 3.86 17.02 -20.48
CA ASN A 24 3.53 18.41 -20.76
C ASN A 24 2.08 18.77 -20.39
N ASN A 25 1.25 17.80 -19.99
CA ASN A 25 -0.16 18.04 -19.68
C ASN A 25 -0.56 17.40 -18.34
N TYR A 26 -0.22 18.07 -17.25
CA TYR A 26 -0.53 17.63 -15.89
C TYR A 26 -2.04 17.41 -15.66
N LEU A 27 -2.89 18.29 -16.18
CA LEU A 27 -4.34 18.18 -16.00
C LEU A 27 -4.88 16.92 -16.67
N GLU A 28 -4.48 16.65 -17.92
CA GLU A 28 -4.89 15.45 -18.64
C GLU A 28 -4.42 14.18 -17.94
N MET A 29 -3.17 14.16 -17.45
CA MET A 29 -2.66 13.06 -16.63
C MET A 29 -3.54 12.81 -15.40
N MET A 30 -3.88 13.86 -14.64
CA MET A 30 -4.71 13.73 -13.45
C MET A 30 -6.12 13.23 -13.79
N LEU A 31 -6.71 13.68 -14.90
CA LEU A 31 -8.04 13.21 -15.35
C LEU A 31 -8.01 11.73 -15.77
N GLN A 32 -6.93 11.30 -16.43
CA GLN A 32 -6.73 9.89 -16.80
C GLN A 32 -6.58 9.01 -15.56
N LEU A 33 -5.78 9.42 -14.57
CA LEU A 33 -5.62 8.71 -13.31
C LEU A 33 -6.96 8.58 -12.56
N ASN A 34 -7.69 9.67 -12.39
CA ASN A 34 -9.01 9.64 -11.74
C ASN A 34 -10.01 8.75 -12.47
N THR A 35 -9.98 8.74 -13.80
CA THR A 35 -10.86 7.87 -14.61
C THR A 35 -10.48 6.40 -14.45
N PHE A 36 -9.19 6.09 -14.42
CA PHE A 36 -8.67 4.75 -14.19
C PHE A 36 -9.07 4.22 -12.81
N ASP A 37 -8.84 5.01 -11.75
CA ASP A 37 -9.20 4.63 -10.38
C ASP A 37 -10.70 4.44 -10.25
N ARG A 38 -11.51 5.37 -10.78
CA ARG A 38 -12.97 5.24 -10.76
C ARG A 38 -13.45 3.97 -11.46
N ASN A 39 -12.92 3.67 -12.64
CA ASN A 39 -13.31 2.47 -13.37
C ASN A 39 -12.90 1.20 -12.62
N ARG A 40 -11.72 1.19 -11.99
CA ARG A 40 -11.25 0.07 -11.16
C ARG A 40 -12.16 -0.17 -9.94
N GLU A 41 -12.59 0.89 -9.26
CA GLU A 41 -13.53 0.76 -8.14
C GLU A 41 -14.91 0.29 -8.59
N ILE A 42 -15.42 0.80 -9.72
CA ILE A 42 -16.69 0.34 -10.30
C ILE A 42 -16.62 -1.15 -10.69
N GLU A 43 -15.50 -1.61 -11.23
CA GLU A 43 -15.29 -3.03 -11.57
C GLU A 43 -15.33 -3.97 -10.36
N LYS A 44 -15.12 -3.45 -9.14
CA LYS A 44 -15.25 -4.23 -7.90
C LYS A 44 -16.71 -4.42 -7.47
N LEU A 45 -17.64 -3.61 -7.99
CA LEU A 45 -19.07 -3.75 -7.66
C LEU A 45 -19.56 -5.16 -8.03
N ARG A 46 -20.32 -5.77 -7.10
CA ARG A 46 -20.88 -7.13 -7.23
C ARG A 46 -19.84 -8.27 -7.27
N LYS A 47 -18.56 -7.99 -7.06
CA LYS A 47 -17.55 -9.01 -6.80
C LYS A 47 -17.44 -9.23 -5.29
N SER A 48 -17.11 -10.47 -4.88
CA SER A 48 -16.73 -10.72 -3.50
C SER A 48 -15.46 -9.95 -3.16
N MET A 49 -15.40 -9.40 -1.96
CA MET A 49 -14.17 -8.82 -1.43
C MET A 49 -13.11 -9.92 -1.34
N LYS A 50 -11.91 -9.63 -1.85
CA LYS A 50 -10.73 -10.49 -1.73
C LYS A 50 -9.80 -9.86 -0.71
N PHE A 51 -9.67 -10.49 0.46
CA PHE A 51 -8.90 -9.92 1.56
C PHE A 51 -7.40 -9.94 1.29
N GLU A 52 -6.90 -10.89 0.48
CA GLU A 52 -5.47 -11.01 0.14
C GLU A 52 -5.04 -10.19 -1.10
N ASP A 53 -5.78 -9.14 -1.50
CA ASP A 53 -5.34 -8.29 -2.61
C ASP A 53 -4.32 -7.23 -2.14
N TRP A 54 -3.05 -7.47 -2.45
CA TRP A 54 -1.93 -6.59 -2.09
C TRP A 54 -1.99 -5.23 -2.78
N VAL A 55 -2.74 -5.12 -3.89
CA VAL A 55 -2.89 -3.84 -4.58
C VAL A 55 -3.69 -2.85 -3.73
N GLU A 56 -4.58 -3.34 -2.86
CA GLU A 56 -5.31 -2.52 -1.89
C GLU A 56 -4.43 -2.11 -0.69
N GLN A 57 -3.37 -2.86 -0.40
CA GLN A 57 -2.39 -2.58 0.66
C GLN A 57 -1.27 -1.63 0.19
N SER A 58 -1.52 -0.81 -0.83
CA SER A 58 -0.52 0.02 -1.52
C SER A 58 0.11 1.13 -0.66
N LEU A 59 -0.40 1.35 0.56
CA LEU A 59 0.10 2.36 1.50
C LEU A 59 1.35 1.92 2.29
N ALA A 60 2.06 0.88 1.85
CA ALA A 60 3.29 0.39 2.49
C ALA A 60 4.36 1.48 2.72
N ALA A 61 4.36 2.53 1.87
CA ALA A 61 5.28 3.66 1.97
C ALA A 61 4.81 4.77 2.94
N ALA A 62 3.55 4.80 3.35
CA ALA A 62 3.04 5.79 4.29
C ALA A 62 3.59 5.53 5.69
N VAL A 63 4.04 6.56 6.43
CA VAL A 63 4.54 6.40 7.80
C VAL A 63 3.36 6.39 8.78
N ASN A 64 2.65 5.27 8.90
CA ASN A 64 1.47 5.16 9.77
C ASN A 64 1.14 3.70 10.15
N ALA A 65 0.10 3.52 10.98
CA ALA A 65 -0.57 2.25 11.20
C ALA A 65 -2.10 2.47 11.17
N PHE A 66 -2.85 1.47 10.73
CA PHE A 66 -4.30 1.55 10.55
C PHE A 66 -4.99 0.32 11.13
N TYR A 67 -6.20 0.52 11.68
CA TYR A 67 -7.14 -0.56 11.91
C TYR A 67 -8.19 -0.52 10.79
N LEU A 68 -8.40 -1.66 10.13
CA LEU A 68 -9.36 -1.86 9.04
C LEU A 68 -10.56 -2.67 9.57
N PRO A 69 -11.67 -2.02 9.99
CA PRO A 69 -12.80 -2.70 10.61
C PRO A 69 -13.47 -3.74 9.70
N GLU A 70 -13.47 -3.49 8.39
CA GLU A 70 -14.04 -4.39 7.38
C GLU A 70 -13.28 -5.70 7.23
N LYS A 71 -11.99 -5.71 7.60
CA LYS A 71 -11.14 -6.91 7.63
C LYS A 71 -10.90 -7.43 9.04
N ASN A 72 -11.21 -6.64 10.06
CA ASN A 72 -10.76 -6.86 11.44
C ASN A 72 -9.23 -7.09 11.49
N GLU A 73 -8.49 -6.23 10.80
CA GLU A 73 -7.04 -6.35 10.58
C GLU A 73 -6.33 -5.06 11.00
N ILE A 74 -5.14 -5.21 11.60
CA ILE A 74 -4.23 -4.10 11.87
C ILE A 74 -3.17 -4.09 10.78
N ASP A 75 -3.12 -3.01 10.00
CA ASP A 75 -2.12 -2.79 8.96
C ASP A 75 -0.99 -1.92 9.50
N ILE A 76 0.22 -2.48 9.54
CA ILE A 76 1.43 -1.81 10.00
C ILE A 76 2.34 -1.64 8.79
N THR A 77 2.51 -0.40 8.35
CA THR A 77 3.27 -0.13 7.14
C THR A 77 4.77 -0.37 7.36
N ALA A 78 5.50 -0.70 6.29
CA ALA A 78 6.95 -0.88 6.39
C ALA A 78 7.66 0.42 6.83
N SER A 79 7.14 1.57 6.42
CA SER A 79 7.74 2.88 6.71
C SER A 79 7.68 3.28 8.19
N ILE A 80 6.80 2.71 9.03
CA ILE A 80 6.81 2.97 10.47
C ILE A 80 7.80 2.08 11.23
N LEU A 81 8.25 0.97 10.64
CA LEU A 81 9.13 -0.03 11.27
C LEU A 81 10.62 0.35 11.20
N GLN A 82 10.95 1.59 11.51
CA GLN A 82 12.32 2.12 11.45
C GLN A 82 12.66 3.08 12.59
N GLY A 83 13.95 3.38 12.73
CA GLY A 83 14.46 4.44 13.61
C GLY A 83 14.09 4.24 15.08
N ILE A 84 13.34 5.20 15.64
CA ILE A 84 12.95 5.18 17.05
C ILE A 84 11.82 4.20 17.35
N MET A 85 10.98 3.90 16.35
CA MET A 85 9.79 3.06 16.50
C MET A 85 10.15 1.59 16.63
N PHE A 86 11.03 1.12 15.75
CA PHE A 86 11.55 -0.24 15.77
C PHE A 86 12.99 -0.28 15.26
N ASN A 87 13.87 -0.90 16.04
CA ASN A 87 15.24 -1.22 15.60
C ASN A 87 15.74 -2.47 16.34
N LYS A 88 16.24 -3.44 15.59
CA LYS A 88 16.75 -4.72 16.12
C LYS A 88 17.97 -4.57 17.04
N THR A 89 18.77 -3.52 16.88
CA THR A 89 19.99 -3.30 17.68
C THR A 89 19.74 -2.57 19.00
N ARG A 90 18.54 -2.02 19.21
CA ARG A 90 18.20 -1.26 20.43
C ARG A 90 17.63 -2.17 21.51
N PRO A 91 17.77 -1.82 22.80
CA PRO A 91 17.12 -2.54 23.89
C PRO A 91 15.61 -2.69 23.67
N LYS A 92 15.07 -3.88 23.96
CA LYS A 92 13.67 -4.24 23.64
C LYS A 92 12.63 -3.29 24.24
N TYR A 93 12.88 -2.75 25.43
CA TYR A 93 11.95 -1.82 26.10
C TYR A 93 11.67 -0.56 25.27
N LEU A 94 12.61 -0.10 24.45
CA LEU A 94 12.39 1.04 23.56
C LEU A 94 11.45 0.68 22.41
N SER A 95 11.57 -0.53 21.85
CA SER A 95 10.64 -1.02 20.83
C SER A 95 9.25 -1.29 21.41
N PHE A 96 9.16 -1.78 22.65
CA PHE A 96 7.87 -1.94 23.33
C PHE A 96 7.19 -0.60 23.60
N GLY A 97 7.93 0.44 23.99
CA GLY A 97 7.38 1.79 24.14
C GLY A 97 7.07 2.50 22.82
N GLY A 98 7.80 2.17 21.74
CA GLY A 98 7.59 2.71 20.40
C GLY A 98 6.48 1.95 19.66
N ILE A 99 6.88 0.97 18.83
CA ILE A 99 5.92 0.20 18.04
C ILE A 99 4.95 -0.63 18.89
N GLY A 100 5.37 -1.09 20.07
CA GLY A 100 4.48 -1.84 20.95
C GLY A 100 3.27 -1.03 21.43
N PHE A 101 3.43 0.28 21.65
CA PHE A 101 2.32 1.19 21.95
C PHE A 101 1.37 1.36 20.76
N VAL A 102 1.89 1.38 19.54
CA VAL A 102 1.09 1.52 18.31
C VAL A 102 0.27 0.27 18.00
N ILE A 103 0.78 -0.91 18.37
CA ILE A 103 0.09 -2.20 18.17
C ILE A 103 -1.02 -2.44 19.21
N ALA A 104 -0.91 -1.79 20.38
CA ALA A 104 -1.75 -2.07 21.55
C ALA A 104 -3.24 -1.77 21.35
#